data_AF-A0LS38-F1
#
_entry.id   AF-A0LS38-F1
#
_cell.length_a   1.000
_cell.length_b   1.000
_cell.length_c   1.000
_cell.angle_alpha   90.00
_cell.angle_beta   90.00
_cell.angle_gamma   90.00
#
_symmetry.space_group_name_H-M   'P 1'
#
loop_
_entity.id
_entity.type
_entity.pdbx_description
1 polymer ?
#
loop_
_entity_poly.entity_id
_entity_poly.type
_entity_poly.pdbx_seq_one_letter_code
_entity_poly.pdbx_strand_id
1 'polypeptide(L)'
;MEHVVFFPAPDRSPAFRRFPDLDQALRFVEHLRNVENVTEASVYALTEVPLSFRAWYRVEVPSTHESNGFGPQIPSEPRTVAEAIEAMGSATGIVVPDEPLGVPPVAPVTPSPVAVAPPAATQPVVEPNQEIAPAENGRRGLGFFAR
;
A
#
# COMPACT_ATOMS: atom_id res chain seq x y z
N MET A 1 -17.66 -6.21 6.66
CA MET A 1 -16.42 -5.81 5.96
C MET A 1 -16.24 -6.77 4.82
N GLU A 2 -15.85 -6.31 3.65
CA GLU A 2 -15.72 -7.19 2.49
C GLU A 2 -14.44 -8.03 2.56
N HIS A 3 -14.51 -9.26 2.07
CA HIS A 3 -13.40 -10.20 2.00
C HIS A 3 -13.17 -10.63 0.55
N VAL A 4 -11.91 -10.93 0.21
CA VAL A 4 -11.54 -11.52 -1.08
C VAL A 4 -10.78 -12.81 -0.84
N VAL A 5 -11.14 -13.82 -1.62
CA VAL A 5 -10.44 -15.11 -1.66
C VAL A 5 -9.64 -15.16 -2.96
N PHE A 6 -8.34 -15.39 -2.86
CA PHE A 6 -7.46 -15.70 -3.98
C PHE A 6 -7.19 -17.20 -4.02
N PHE A 7 -7.23 -17.78 -5.21
CA PHE A 7 -7.01 -19.21 -5.42
C PHE A 7 -6.52 -19.47 -6.86
N PRO A 8 -5.74 -20.52 -7.12
CA PRO A 8 -5.44 -20.95 -8.48
C PRO A 8 -6.69 -21.54 -9.12
N ALA A 9 -7.04 -21.06 -10.31
CA ALA A 9 -8.05 -21.66 -11.16
C ALA A 9 -7.58 -23.03 -11.69
N PRO A 10 -8.46 -23.83 -12.32
CA PRO A 10 -8.10 -25.14 -12.86
C PRO A 10 -6.98 -25.12 -13.91
N ASP A 11 -6.79 -23.97 -14.57
CA ASP A 11 -5.72 -23.70 -15.53
C ASP A 11 -4.43 -23.18 -14.88
N ARG A 12 -4.37 -23.16 -13.53
CA ARG A 12 -3.32 -22.57 -12.68
C ARG A 12 -3.18 -21.05 -12.79
N SER A 13 -4.09 -20.36 -13.46
CA SER A 13 -4.11 -18.90 -13.43
C SER A 13 -4.59 -18.39 -12.07
N PRO A 14 -4.11 -17.24 -11.59
CA PRO A 14 -4.63 -16.66 -10.36
C PRO A 14 -6.06 -16.16 -10.57
N ALA A 15 -6.99 -16.66 -9.77
CA ALA A 15 -8.38 -16.22 -9.72
C ALA A 15 -8.69 -15.58 -8.36
N PHE A 16 -9.70 -14.71 -8.35
CA PHE A 16 -10.19 -14.12 -7.11
C PHE A 16 -11.70 -14.00 -7.11
N ARG A 17 -12.29 -14.04 -5.91
CA ARG A 17 -13.72 -13.82 -5.69
C ARG A 17 -13.95 -12.99 -4.43
N ARG A 18 -14.84 -12.02 -4.54
CA ARG A 18 -15.22 -11.10 -3.46
C ARG A 18 -16.48 -11.59 -2.75
N PHE A 19 -16.54 -11.38 -1.44
CA PHE A 19 -17.62 -11.78 -0.55
C PHE A 19 -17.94 -10.66 0.45
N PRO A 20 -19.21 -10.41 0.75
CA PRO A 20 -19.60 -9.37 1.70
C PRO A 20 -19.27 -9.72 3.16
N ASP A 21 -19.17 -11.01 3.48
CA ASP A 21 -19.01 -11.56 4.83
C ASP A 21 -17.92 -12.64 4.90
N LEU A 22 -17.26 -12.75 6.05
CA LEU A 22 -16.19 -13.74 6.28
C LEU A 22 -16.71 -15.18 6.23
N ASP A 23 -17.87 -15.46 6.81
CA ASP A 23 -18.46 -16.81 6.83
C ASP A 23 -18.68 -17.36 5.42
N GLN A 24 -19.13 -16.52 4.48
CA GLN A 24 -19.30 -16.95 3.09
C GLN A 24 -17.97 -17.22 2.40
N ALA A 25 -16.95 -16.39 2.66
CA ALA A 25 -15.62 -16.60 2.14
C ALA A 25 -15.02 -17.94 2.64
N LEU A 26 -15.19 -18.25 3.92
CA LEU A 26 -14.68 -19.51 4.51
C LEU A 26 -15.39 -20.73 3.94
N ARG A 27 -16.73 -20.70 3.79
CA ARG A 27 -17.48 -21.78 3.12
C ARG A 27 -17.01 -22.01 1.70
N PHE A 28 -16.64 -20.95 0.99
CA PHE A 28 -16.10 -21.06 -0.36
C PHE A 28 -14.70 -21.70 -0.36
N VAL A 29 -13.81 -21.28 0.55
CA VAL A 29 -12.48 -21.91 0.70
C VAL A 29 -12.60 -23.39 1.07
N GLU A 30 -13.55 -23.75 1.93
CA GLU A 30 -13.83 -25.13 2.28
C GLU A 30 -14.30 -25.93 1.05
N HIS A 31 -15.19 -25.37 0.23
CA HIS A 31 -15.60 -25.99 -1.03
C HIS A 31 -14.40 -26.20 -1.97
N LEU A 32 -13.54 -25.19 -2.13
CA LEU A 32 -12.34 -25.29 -2.94
C LEU A 32 -11.41 -26.42 -2.48
N ARG A 33 -11.20 -26.58 -1.17
CA ARG A 33 -10.35 -27.65 -0.62
C ARG A 33 -11.00 -29.03 -0.75
N ASN A 34 -12.30 -29.15 -0.47
CA ASN A 34 -12.97 -30.43 -0.36
C ASN A 34 -13.46 -30.99 -1.70
N VAL A 35 -13.85 -30.11 -2.63
CA VAL A 35 -14.45 -30.49 -3.92
C VAL A 35 -13.45 -30.29 -5.05
N GLU A 36 -12.80 -29.13 -5.11
CA GLU A 36 -11.89 -28.78 -6.20
C GLU A 36 -10.43 -29.19 -5.95
N ASN A 37 -10.11 -29.72 -4.76
CA ASN A 37 -8.76 -30.10 -4.33
C ASN A 37 -7.73 -28.95 -4.44
N VAL A 38 -8.17 -27.71 -4.28
CA VAL A 38 -7.29 -26.54 -4.27
C VAL A 38 -6.68 -26.37 -2.88
N THR A 39 -5.36 -26.51 -2.76
CA THR A 39 -4.64 -26.39 -1.48
C THR A 39 -4.14 -24.97 -1.18
N GLU A 40 -3.89 -24.17 -2.20
CA GLU A 40 -3.36 -22.81 -2.08
C GLU A 40 -4.50 -21.78 -2.21
N ALA A 41 -5.25 -21.56 -1.13
CA ALA A 41 -6.26 -20.51 -1.06
C ALA A 41 -5.96 -19.54 0.08
N SER A 42 -6.08 -18.24 -0.20
CA SER A 42 -5.78 -17.16 0.77
C SER A 42 -6.95 -16.20 0.88
N VAL A 43 -7.30 -15.79 2.10
CA VAL A 43 -8.41 -14.88 2.40
C VAL A 43 -7.85 -13.56 2.94
N TYR A 44 -8.32 -12.44 2.40
CA TYR A 44 -7.95 -11.10 2.84
C TYR A 44 -9.20 -10.26 3.12
N ALA A 45 -9.10 -9.33 4.08
CA ALA A 45 -10.11 -8.30 4.30
C ALA A 45 -9.79 -7.08 3.42
N LEU A 46 -10.81 -6.49 2.80
CA LEU A 46 -10.67 -5.25 2.04
C LEU A 46 -10.82 -4.06 2.99
N THR A 47 -9.80 -3.20 2.98
CA THR A 47 -9.83 -1.92 3.66
C THR A 47 -9.75 -0.81 2.62
N GLU A 48 -10.69 0.12 2.64
CA GLU A 48 -10.68 1.27 1.74
C GLU A 48 -9.55 2.22 2.12
N VAL A 49 -8.74 2.61 1.14
CA VAL A 49 -7.67 3.59 1.32
C VAL A 49 -8.16 4.91 0.74
N PRO A 50 -8.38 5.96 1.56
CA PRO A 50 -8.79 7.26 1.05
C PRO A 50 -7.64 7.89 0.26
N LEU A 51 -7.84 8.11 -1.03
CA LEU A 51 -6.87 8.74 -1.91
C LEU A 51 -7.18 10.23 -2.07
N SER A 52 -6.14 11.05 -2.08
CA SER A 52 -6.24 12.47 -2.46
C SER A 52 -5.26 12.75 -3.60
N PHE A 53 -5.74 13.45 -4.62
CA PHE A 53 -4.95 13.80 -5.79
C PHE A 53 -4.59 15.28 -5.71
N ARG A 54 -3.29 15.59 -5.78
CA ARG A 54 -2.79 16.97 -5.89
C ARG A 54 -1.99 17.10 -7.17
N ALA A 55 -2.47 17.92 -8.09
CA ALA A 55 -1.68 18.32 -9.25
C ALA A 55 -0.53 19.22 -8.79
N TRP A 56 0.68 18.95 -9.29
CA TRP A 56 1.82 19.83 -9.15
C TRP A 56 2.42 20.07 -10.52
N TYR A 57 2.85 21.30 -10.76
CA TYR A 57 3.52 21.71 -11.97
C TYR A 57 4.96 22.05 -11.61
N ARG A 58 5.92 21.45 -12.32
CA ARG A 58 7.31 21.86 -12.29
C ARG A 58 7.57 22.74 -13.49
N VAL A 59 7.85 24.01 -13.22
CA VAL A 59 8.30 24.96 -14.22
C VAL A 59 9.81 25.06 -14.11
N GLU A 60 10.51 24.61 -15.14
CA GLU A 60 11.94 24.87 -15.27
C GLU A 60 12.10 26.21 -15.97
N VAL A 61 12.51 27.23 -15.20
CA VAL A 61 12.91 28.52 -15.78
C VAL A 61 14.40 28.40 -16.11
N PRO A 62 14.82 28.62 -17.37
CA PRO A 62 16.24 28.67 -17.67
C PRO A 62 16.86 29.82 -16.87
N SER A 63 17.76 29.49 -15.94
CA SER A 63 18.59 30.49 -15.28
C SER A 63 19.51 31.09 -16.33
N THR A 64 19.19 32.31 -16.79
CA THR A 64 20.07 33.10 -17.63
C THR A 64 21.32 33.46 -16.83
N HIS A 65 22.26 32.53 -16.72
CA HIS A 65 23.60 32.78 -16.21
C HIS A 65 24.52 33.35 -17.29
N GLU A 66 23.97 34.08 -18.26
CA GLU A 66 24.72 34.92 -19.19
C GLU A 66 23.77 35.75 -20.06
N SER A 67 23.27 36.86 -19.51
CA SER A 67 22.91 38.01 -20.33
C SER A 67 23.17 39.29 -19.54
N ASN A 68 24.29 39.90 -19.91
CA ASN A 68 24.60 41.30 -19.72
C ASN A 68 23.35 42.18 -19.94
N GLY A 69 23.22 43.22 -19.11
CA GLY A 69 22.00 43.95 -18.78
C GLY A 69 20.97 44.22 -19.89
N PHE A 70 19.72 43.87 -19.61
CA PHE A 70 18.53 44.62 -20.02
C PHE A 70 17.40 44.29 -19.04
N GLY A 71 17.22 45.14 -18.02
CA GLY A 71 15.99 45.15 -17.23
C GLY A 71 14.82 45.70 -18.06
N PRO A 72 13.56 45.45 -17.67
CA PRO A 72 12.41 46.02 -18.37
C PRO A 72 12.42 47.55 -18.20
N GLN A 73 12.64 48.28 -19.29
CA GLN A 73 12.40 49.73 -19.32
C GLN A 73 10.90 49.97 -19.33
N ILE A 74 10.36 50.53 -18.25
CA ILE A 74 8.98 50.99 -18.17
C ILE A 74 8.91 52.36 -18.87
N PRO A 75 8.17 52.54 -19.98
CA PRO A 75 7.98 53.86 -20.56
C PRO A 75 7.15 54.74 -19.62
N SER A 76 7.75 55.84 -19.16
CA SER A 76 7.06 56.86 -18.37
C SER A 76 6.50 57.94 -19.30
N GLU A 77 5.23 57.83 -19.69
CA GLU A 77 4.50 58.92 -20.35
C GLU A 77 3.50 59.57 -19.38
N PRO A 78 3.46 60.91 -19.26
CA PRO A 78 2.49 61.59 -18.41
C PRO A 78 1.13 61.67 -19.15
N ARG A 79 0.19 60.82 -18.77
CA ARG A 79 -1.19 60.87 -19.28
C ARG A 79 -1.99 61.89 -18.48
N THR A 80 -2.25 63.04 -19.11
CA THR A 80 -3.12 64.12 -18.61
C THR A 80 -4.53 63.58 -18.33
N VAL A 81 -5.06 63.94 -17.16
CA VAL A 81 -6.39 63.58 -16.66
C VAL A 81 -7.42 64.57 -17.21
N ALA A 82 -8.40 64.12 -18.00
CA ALA A 82 -9.69 64.79 -18.15
C ALA A 82 -10.73 63.87 -18.83
N GLU A 83 -11.71 63.47 -18.02
CA GLU A 83 -13.13 63.38 -18.39
C GLU A 83 -13.60 62.24 -19.32
N ALA A 84 -13.96 61.12 -18.69
CA ALA A 84 -15.11 60.30 -19.09
C ALA A 84 -15.61 59.56 -17.85
N ILE A 85 -16.35 60.28 -17.02
CA ILE A 85 -17.16 59.71 -15.94
C ILE A 85 -18.49 59.31 -16.57
N GLU A 86 -19.01 58.16 -16.14
CA GLU A 86 -20.39 57.67 -16.32
C GLU A 86 -20.72 56.91 -17.62
N ALA A 87 -20.49 55.61 -17.58
CA ALA A 87 -21.53 54.65 -17.97
C ALA A 87 -21.45 53.43 -17.04
N MET A 88 -22.54 53.23 -16.30
CA MET A 88 -22.75 52.24 -15.26
C MET A 88 -22.47 50.79 -15.71
N GLY A 89 -22.12 49.93 -14.76
CA GLY A 89 -22.61 48.55 -14.81
C GLY A 89 -21.76 47.47 -14.14
N SER A 90 -21.95 47.33 -12.83
CA SER A 90 -22.27 46.05 -12.17
C SER A 90 -21.21 44.94 -12.04
N ALA A 91 -21.16 44.42 -10.80
CA ALA A 91 -20.77 43.06 -10.39
C ALA A 91 -19.27 42.74 -10.49
N THR A 92 -18.53 42.39 -9.43
CA THR A 92 -18.84 41.67 -8.20
C THR A 92 -17.75 41.98 -7.16
N GLY A 93 -18.14 42.12 -5.89
CA GLY A 93 -17.22 42.32 -4.78
C GLY A 93 -16.28 41.13 -4.58
N ILE A 94 -14.97 41.41 -4.60
CA ILE A 94 -13.95 40.50 -4.10
C ILE A 94 -13.79 40.81 -2.61
N VAL A 95 -14.30 39.92 -1.77
CA VAL A 95 -14.00 39.87 -0.35
C VAL A 95 -12.58 39.31 -0.22
N VAL A 96 -11.69 40.12 0.35
CA VAL A 96 -10.37 39.71 0.82
C VAL A 96 -10.53 39.15 2.23
N PRO A 97 -10.16 37.88 2.51
CA PRO A 97 -9.83 37.49 3.86
C PRO A 97 -8.32 37.70 4.11
N ASP A 98 -8.05 38.55 5.10
CA ASP A 98 -6.78 38.69 5.81
C ASP A 98 -6.65 37.50 6.77
N GLU A 99 -5.59 36.69 6.65
CA GLU A 99 -5.25 35.69 7.67
C GLU A 99 -3.72 35.62 7.87
N PRO A 100 -3.21 35.95 9.08
CA PRO A 100 -1.79 35.96 9.37
C PRO A 100 -1.23 34.58 9.70
N LEU A 101 -0.02 34.34 9.16
CA LEU A 101 0.86 33.21 9.42
C LEU A 101 1.28 33.10 10.89
N GLY A 102 1.29 31.89 11.46
CA GLY A 102 2.10 31.62 12.65
C GLY A 102 1.79 30.35 13.45
N VAL A 103 2.37 29.20 13.07
CA VAL A 103 2.64 28.10 14.02
C VAL A 103 4.03 27.51 13.71
N PRO A 104 4.94 27.39 14.70
CA PRO A 104 6.34 26.99 14.50
C PRO A 104 6.51 25.52 14.07
N PRO A 105 7.65 25.16 13.45
CA PRO A 105 7.91 23.79 13.00
C PRO A 105 8.11 22.84 14.20
N VAL A 106 7.30 21.78 14.23
CA VAL A 106 7.54 20.61 15.09
C VAL A 106 8.74 19.85 14.55
N ALA A 107 9.75 19.65 15.40
CA ALA A 107 10.98 18.93 15.08
C ALA A 107 10.70 17.48 14.63
N PRO A 108 11.48 16.92 13.69
CA PRO A 108 11.36 15.52 13.33
C PRO A 108 11.88 14.63 14.47
N VAL A 109 11.00 13.80 15.01
CA VAL A 109 11.35 12.68 15.89
C VAL A 109 12.08 11.64 15.03
N THR A 110 13.36 11.43 15.30
CA THR A 110 14.16 10.34 14.75
C THR A 110 13.68 9.01 15.36
N PRO A 111 13.22 8.02 14.56
CA PRO A 111 13.07 6.68 15.08
C PRO A 111 14.47 6.06 15.23
N SER A 112 14.85 5.72 16.47
CA SER A 112 15.99 4.87 16.75
C SER A 112 15.79 3.49 16.08
N PRO A 113 16.80 2.95 15.38
CA PRO A 113 16.72 1.57 14.92
C PRO A 113 16.83 0.64 16.13
N VAL A 114 15.74 -0.05 16.46
CA VAL A 114 15.77 -1.21 17.35
C VAL A 114 16.50 -2.32 16.59
N ALA A 115 17.77 -2.56 16.95
CA ALA A 115 18.51 -3.71 16.50
C ALA A 115 17.82 -4.97 17.05
N VAL A 116 17.02 -5.63 16.21
CA VAL A 116 16.54 -6.97 16.49
C VAL A 116 17.73 -7.91 16.36
N ALA A 117 18.19 -8.41 17.50
CA ALA A 117 19.18 -9.47 17.56
C ALA A 117 18.69 -10.69 16.75
N PRO A 118 19.54 -11.33 15.93
CA PRO A 118 19.15 -12.54 15.24
C PRO A 118 18.81 -13.64 16.26
N PRO A 119 17.74 -14.42 16.08
CA PRO A 119 17.52 -15.59 16.89
C PRO A 119 18.68 -16.55 16.67
N ALA A 120 19.31 -16.96 17.77
CA ALA A 120 20.34 -17.98 17.79
C ALA A 120 19.80 -19.22 17.08
N ALA A 121 20.45 -19.59 15.96
CA ALA A 121 20.25 -20.86 15.32
C ALA A 121 20.54 -21.97 16.34
N THR A 122 19.48 -22.63 16.81
CA THR A 122 19.61 -23.89 17.54
C THR A 122 20.07 -24.91 16.51
N GLN A 123 21.37 -25.19 16.50
CA GLN A 123 21.91 -26.29 15.71
C GLN A 123 21.25 -27.58 16.17
N PRO A 124 20.74 -28.45 15.29
CA PRO A 124 20.51 -29.82 15.67
C PRO A 124 21.88 -30.45 15.91
N VAL A 125 22.16 -30.77 17.17
CA VAL A 125 23.27 -31.66 17.55
C VAL A 125 23.03 -32.98 16.83
N VAL A 126 23.83 -33.22 15.79
CA VAL A 126 24.07 -34.56 15.28
C VAL A 126 25.01 -35.22 16.27
N GLU A 127 24.51 -36.18 17.02
CA GLU A 127 25.36 -37.12 17.76
C GLU A 127 25.24 -38.51 17.10
N PRO A 128 26.36 -39.18 16.78
CA PRO A 128 26.37 -40.35 15.93
C PRO A 128 26.14 -41.65 16.71
N ASN A 129 25.42 -42.56 16.05
CA ASN A 129 25.66 -44.00 16.08
C ASN A 129 25.41 -44.75 17.40
N GLN A 130 24.23 -45.39 17.52
CA GLN A 130 24.12 -46.71 18.14
C GLN A 130 23.18 -47.60 17.32
N GLU A 131 23.78 -48.39 16.43
CA GLU A 131 23.23 -49.60 15.86
C GLU A 131 23.30 -50.73 16.91
N ILE A 132 22.17 -51.14 17.52
CA ILE A 132 22.00 -52.47 18.14
C ILE A 132 20.53 -52.96 18.05
N ALA A 133 20.32 -53.95 17.17
CA ALA A 133 19.39 -55.10 17.18
C ALA A 133 17.83 -54.94 17.20
N PRO A 134 17.09 -55.83 16.49
CA PRO A 134 15.63 -55.87 16.48
C PRO A 134 15.07 -56.61 17.72
N ALA A 135 14.18 -55.95 18.46
CA ALA A 135 13.45 -56.58 19.56
C ALA A 135 12.22 -57.34 19.02
N GLU A 136 12.44 -58.64 18.86
CA GLU A 136 11.44 -59.70 18.88
C GLU A 136 10.65 -59.66 20.21
N ASN A 137 9.34 -59.39 20.18
CA ASN A 137 8.28 -60.13 20.89
C ASN A 137 6.98 -59.33 21.02
N GLY A 138 5.98 -59.74 20.23
CA GLY A 138 4.61 -59.21 20.31
C GLY A 138 3.62 -60.15 19.65
N ARG A 139 3.54 -61.40 20.15
CA ARG A 139 2.50 -62.38 19.82
C ARG A 139 1.10 -61.73 19.81
N ARG A 140 0.46 -61.51 18.66
CA ARG A 140 -1.01 -61.60 18.44
C ARG A 140 -1.32 -61.81 16.96
N GLY A 141 -1.99 -62.92 16.64
CA GLY A 141 -2.73 -63.08 15.38
C GLY A 141 -2.24 -64.17 14.44
N LEU A 142 -2.28 -65.45 14.86
CA LEU A 142 -2.45 -66.54 13.90
C LEU A 142 -3.83 -66.41 13.24
N GLY A 143 -3.85 -66.37 11.91
CA GLY A 143 -5.06 -66.37 11.08
C GLY A 143 -4.68 -66.81 9.67
N PHE A 144 -4.79 -68.11 9.43
CA PHE A 144 -4.23 -68.88 8.33
C PHE A 144 -4.82 -68.57 6.95
N PHE A 145 -3.97 -68.71 5.93
CA PHE A 145 -4.32 -68.92 4.52
C PHE A 145 -5.13 -70.21 4.30
N ALA A 146 -6.22 -70.12 3.53
CA ALA A 146 -6.85 -71.14 2.66
C ALA A 146 -8.17 -70.52 2.15
N ARG A 147 -8.59 -70.51 0.89
CA ARG A 147 -8.26 -71.20 -0.37
C ARG A 147 -8.81 -70.35 -1.50
#